data_AF-A0A2J8VDI8-F1
#
_entry.id   AF-A0A2J8VDI8-F1
#
_cell.length_a   1.000
_cell.length_b   1.000
_cell.length_c   1.000
_cell.angle_alpha   90.00
_cell.angle_beta   90.00
_cell.angle_gamma   90.00
#
_symmetry.space_group_name_H-M   'P 1'
#
loop_
_entity.id
_entity.type
_entity.pdbx_description
1 polymer ?
#
loop_
_entity_poly.entity_id
_entity_poly.type
_entity_poly.pdbx_seq_one_letter_code
_entity_poly.pdbx_strand_id
1 'polypeptide(L)'
;MSVLTSPRGKVEVVHCRRTESQDIYCIKSLIRKFTCKLFGKLNIIYLLEKANLAVTLCNDKEEIMAQATFLDYPNWNVAKQDDWVSVFRELDSDIPCTPLNTLFMHLFVAVDEYSVGCCKEILRTVYKAVPELHFIFLIVPSYMSLGSTLITVFDQVGNMPCLTYEEDFAVHVCHRHSHYPQLHVRKARVEDHDDLMPIFMRYDTILKETYGEYFLAELIEAQDEENHAVVCE
;
A
#
# COMPACT_ATOMS: atom_id res chain seq x y z
N MET A 1 2.05 -1.64 15.54
CA MET A 1 1.81 -3.08 15.69
C MET A 1 0.33 -3.32 15.47
N SER A 2 -0.02 -4.37 14.74
CA SER A 2 -1.39 -4.74 14.37
C SER A 2 -1.63 -6.18 14.81
N VAL A 3 -2.89 -6.59 14.94
CA VAL A 3 -3.24 -7.94 15.40
C VAL A 3 -3.89 -8.70 14.25
N LEU A 4 -3.34 -9.86 13.90
CA LEU A 4 -3.92 -10.77 12.92
C LEU A 4 -4.58 -11.94 13.63
N THR A 5 -5.72 -12.38 13.11
CA THR A 5 -6.41 -13.57 13.59
C THR A 5 -6.54 -14.58 12.46
N SER A 6 -6.08 -15.80 12.70
CA SER A 6 -6.15 -16.90 11.76
C SER A 6 -7.59 -17.43 11.64
N PRO A 7 -7.96 -18.14 10.56
CA PRO A 7 -9.27 -18.79 10.44
C PRO A 7 -9.59 -19.76 11.58
N ARG A 8 -8.55 -20.25 12.29
CA ARG A 8 -8.68 -21.15 13.45
C ARG A 8 -8.72 -20.40 14.79
N GLY A 9 -8.75 -19.07 14.77
CA GLY A 9 -8.80 -18.21 15.95
C GLY A 9 -7.45 -17.97 16.63
N LYS A 10 -6.33 -18.40 16.03
CA LYS A 10 -5.00 -18.10 16.57
C LYS A 10 -4.64 -16.64 16.28
N VAL A 11 -4.13 -15.95 17.28
CA VAL A 11 -3.80 -14.52 17.21
C VAL A 11 -2.29 -14.33 17.14
N GLU A 12 -1.84 -13.46 16.24
CA GLU A 12 -0.44 -13.04 16.11
C GLU A 12 -0.38 -11.51 16.13
N VAL A 13 0.54 -10.95 16.92
CA VAL A 13 0.85 -9.52 16.90
C VAL A 13 1.93 -9.30 15.87
N VAL A 14 1.68 -8.40 14.91
CA VAL A 14 2.56 -8.18 13.77
C VAL A 14 3.01 -6.74 13.64
N HIS A 15 4.13 -6.56 12.97
CA HIS A 15 4.64 -5.26 12.59
C HIS A 15 5.32 -5.32 11.22
N CYS A 16 5.24 -4.23 10.47
CA CYS A 16 5.92 -4.10 9.19
C CYS A 16 7.25 -3.36 9.36
N ARG A 17 8.25 -3.75 8.55
CA ARG A 17 9.48 -3.01 8.31
C ARG A 17 9.88 -3.08 6.84
N ARG A 18 10.87 -2.27 6.45
CA ARG A 18 11.50 -2.43 5.13
C ARG A 18 12.16 -3.80 5.05
N THR A 19 12.07 -4.43 3.89
CA THR A 19 12.75 -5.70 3.62
C THR A 19 14.26 -5.50 3.63
N GLU A 20 14.98 -6.43 4.24
CA GLU A 20 16.43 -6.43 4.35
C GLU A 20 17.04 -7.62 3.59
N SER A 21 18.33 -7.55 3.24
CA SER A 21 19.01 -8.64 2.52
C SER A 21 19.03 -9.96 3.30
N GLN A 22 19.06 -9.90 4.63
CA GLN A 22 18.97 -11.09 5.49
C GLN A 22 17.64 -11.83 5.36
N ASP A 23 16.57 -11.16 4.90
CA ASP A 23 15.25 -11.77 4.73
C ASP A 23 15.19 -12.77 3.56
N ILE A 24 16.17 -12.71 2.63
CA ILE A 24 16.16 -13.46 1.36
C ILE A 24 15.93 -14.96 1.57
N TYR A 25 16.54 -15.56 2.60
CA TYR A 25 16.40 -16.99 2.88
C TYR A 25 14.95 -17.35 3.25
N CYS A 26 14.35 -16.56 4.14
CA CYS A 26 12.97 -16.74 4.59
C CYS A 26 11.95 -16.41 3.48
N ILE A 27 12.20 -15.39 2.67
CA ILE A 27 11.38 -15.09 1.50
C ILE A 27 11.36 -16.29 0.55
N LYS A 28 12.54 -16.87 0.25
CA LYS A 28 12.66 -18.05 -0.60
C LYS A 28 11.94 -19.27 -0.03
N SER A 29 11.94 -19.46 1.29
CA SER A 29 11.23 -20.60 1.92
C SER A 29 9.71 -20.47 1.86
N LEU A 30 9.18 -19.24 1.73
CA LEU A 30 7.75 -18.98 1.54
C LEU A 30 7.29 -19.07 0.07
N ILE A 31 8.20 -19.12 -0.90
CA ILE A 31 7.84 -19.25 -2.32
C ILE A 31 7.29 -20.65 -2.60
N ARG A 32 6.14 -20.68 -3.27
CA ARG A 32 5.44 -21.92 -3.65
C ARG A 32 5.29 -22.03 -5.16
N LYS A 33 4.89 -23.22 -5.62
CA LYS A 33 4.55 -23.44 -7.04
C LYS A 33 3.52 -22.42 -7.55
N PHE A 34 2.54 -22.08 -6.72
CA PHE A 34 1.53 -21.07 -7.06
C PHE A 34 2.14 -19.67 -7.24
N THR A 35 3.03 -19.24 -6.34
CA THR A 35 3.79 -17.98 -6.46
C THR A 35 4.55 -17.91 -7.78
N CYS A 36 5.27 -18.97 -8.16
CA CYS A 36 6.02 -19.01 -9.41
C CYS A 36 5.13 -18.97 -10.66
N LYS A 37 3.87 -19.41 -10.57
CA LYS A 37 2.92 -19.30 -11.69
C LYS A 37 2.35 -17.89 -11.84
N LEU A 38 2.15 -17.16 -10.73
CA LEU A 38 1.64 -15.79 -10.75
C LEU A 38 2.71 -14.77 -11.16
N PHE A 39 3.92 -14.90 -10.59
CA PHE A 39 4.98 -13.90 -10.72
C PHE A 39 6.16 -14.36 -11.58
N GLY A 40 6.11 -15.58 -12.12
CA GLY A 40 7.20 -16.17 -12.88
C GLY A 40 8.37 -16.64 -12.03
N LYS A 41 9.48 -16.98 -12.68
CA LYS A 41 10.74 -17.34 -12.00
C LYS A 41 11.53 -16.08 -11.70
N LEU A 42 11.64 -15.73 -10.41
CA LEU A 42 12.25 -14.49 -9.97
C LEU A 42 13.65 -14.74 -9.38
N ASN A 43 14.60 -13.87 -9.72
CA ASN A 43 15.81 -13.70 -8.94
C ASN A 43 15.53 -12.71 -7.79
N ILE A 44 15.28 -13.25 -6.59
CA ILE A 44 14.88 -12.45 -5.42
C ILE A 44 15.92 -11.40 -5.05
N ILE A 45 17.21 -11.69 -5.23
CA ILE A 45 18.29 -10.74 -4.90
C ILE A 45 18.18 -9.53 -5.82
N TYR A 46 18.17 -9.78 -7.13
CA TYR A 46 18.03 -8.74 -8.14
C TYR A 46 16.73 -7.94 -7.98
N LEU A 47 15.63 -8.63 -7.67
CA LEU A 47 14.33 -7.99 -7.47
C LEU A 47 14.35 -7.01 -6.28
N LEU A 48 14.94 -7.41 -5.15
CA LEU A 48 15.03 -6.55 -3.96
C LEU A 48 15.97 -5.37 -4.19
N GLU A 49 17.07 -5.56 -4.92
CA GLU A 49 18.00 -4.47 -5.28
C GLU A 49 17.35 -3.39 -6.16
N LYS A 50 16.35 -3.77 -6.96
CA LYS A 50 15.62 -2.87 -7.88
C LYS A 50 14.31 -2.34 -7.33
N ALA A 51 13.87 -2.82 -6.17
CA ALA A 51 12.57 -2.49 -5.61
C ALA A 51 12.47 -0.99 -5.28
N ASN A 52 11.43 -0.32 -5.78
CA ASN A 52 11.05 1.02 -5.29
C ASN A 52 10.63 0.93 -3.82
N LEU A 53 9.91 -0.14 -3.46
CA LEU A 53 9.51 -0.43 -2.10
C LEU A 53 9.42 -1.94 -1.87
N ALA A 54 9.98 -2.42 -0.76
CA ALA A 54 9.82 -3.80 -0.32
C ALA A 54 9.52 -3.81 1.18
N VAL A 55 8.45 -4.52 1.56
CA VAL A 55 7.93 -4.55 2.93
C VAL A 55 7.90 -5.99 3.43
N THR A 56 8.49 -6.20 4.60
CA THR A 56 8.46 -7.45 5.34
C THR A 56 7.52 -7.28 6.54
N LEU A 57 6.64 -8.25 6.75
CA LEU A 57 5.78 -8.34 7.92
C LEU A 57 6.32 -9.44 8.85
N CYS A 58 6.62 -9.09 10.09
CA CYS A 58 7.11 -9.99 11.13
C CYS A 58 6.08 -10.13 12.26
N ASN A 59 6.12 -11.25 12.98
CA ASN A 59 5.44 -11.37 14.28
C ASN A 59 6.28 -10.77 15.41
N ASP A 60 5.80 -10.90 16.64
CA ASP A 60 6.45 -10.47 17.88
C ASP A 60 7.79 -11.19 18.18
N LYS A 61 8.05 -12.32 17.53
CA LYS A 61 9.29 -13.09 17.62
C LYS A 61 10.28 -12.79 16.49
N GLU A 62 10.01 -11.76 15.69
CA GLU A 62 10.80 -11.41 14.49
C GLU A 62 10.77 -12.49 13.40
N GLU A 63 9.80 -13.41 13.43
CA GLU A 63 9.61 -14.40 12.38
C GLU A 63 8.86 -13.77 11.21
N ILE A 64 9.39 -13.92 9.99
CA ILE A 64 8.77 -13.37 8.79
C ILE A 64 7.48 -14.13 8.48
N MET A 65 6.38 -13.41 8.53
CA MET A 65 5.05 -13.91 8.19
C MET A 65 4.69 -13.67 6.74
N ALA A 66 5.14 -12.56 6.15
CA ALA A 66 4.90 -12.22 4.76
C ALA A 66 5.89 -11.20 4.23
N GLN A 67 5.99 -11.11 2.91
CA GLN A 67 6.79 -10.12 2.22
C GLN A 67 6.13 -9.75 0.89
N ALA A 68 6.23 -8.46 0.53
CA ALA A 68 5.85 -7.98 -0.79
C ALA A 68 6.88 -7.01 -1.37
N THR A 69 7.10 -7.11 -2.68
CA THR A 69 8.00 -6.23 -3.43
C THR A 69 7.21 -5.45 -4.48
N PHE A 70 7.47 -4.16 -4.57
CA PHE A 70 6.82 -3.22 -5.48
C PHE A 70 7.83 -2.47 -6.34
N LEU A 71 7.53 -2.33 -7.62
CA LEU A 71 8.30 -1.54 -8.57
C LEU A 71 7.40 -0.57 -9.34
N ASP A 72 8.00 0.40 -10.02
CA ASP A 72 7.33 1.45 -10.81
C ASP A 72 7.02 1.06 -12.27
N TYR A 73 7.13 -0.23 -12.59
CA TYR A 73 6.79 -0.78 -13.91
C TYR A 73 6.07 -2.15 -13.81
N PRO A 74 5.31 -2.58 -14.83
CA PRO A 74 4.56 -3.84 -14.82
C PRO A 74 5.40 -5.10 -14.49
N ASN A 75 4.82 -6.03 -13.71
CA ASN A 75 5.49 -7.27 -13.32
C ASN A 75 5.54 -8.34 -14.42
N TRP A 76 4.85 -8.11 -15.54
CA TRP A 76 4.92 -8.90 -16.77
C TRP A 76 5.09 -7.98 -17.97
N ASN A 77 5.59 -8.52 -19.08
CA ASN A 77 5.87 -7.79 -20.32
C ASN A 77 4.58 -7.44 -21.10
N VAL A 78 3.63 -6.77 -20.48
CA VAL A 78 2.41 -6.26 -21.13
C VAL A 78 2.58 -4.84 -21.67
N ALA A 79 3.53 -4.09 -21.13
CA ALA A 79 3.91 -2.76 -21.61
C ALA A 79 5.41 -2.51 -21.38
N LYS A 80 5.98 -1.55 -22.11
CA LYS A 80 7.36 -1.10 -21.86
C LYS A 80 7.41 -0.26 -20.58
N GLN A 81 8.55 -0.29 -19.89
CA GLN A 81 8.71 0.45 -18.62
C GLN A 81 8.58 1.96 -18.78
N ASP A 82 8.94 2.51 -19.94
CA ASP A 82 8.89 3.93 -20.27
C ASP A 82 7.56 4.39 -20.88
N ASP A 83 6.64 3.47 -21.19
CA ASP A 83 5.39 3.75 -21.91
C ASP A 83 4.17 2.99 -21.35
N TRP A 84 4.25 2.48 -20.12
CA TRP A 84 3.11 1.74 -19.55
C TRP A 84 1.89 2.63 -19.29
N VAL A 85 2.09 3.93 -19.07
CA VAL A 85 1.01 4.86 -18.72
C VAL A 85 -0.03 4.98 -19.84
N SER A 86 0.41 5.06 -21.10
CA SER A 86 -0.48 5.14 -22.26
C SER A 86 -1.35 3.88 -22.35
N VAL A 87 -0.71 2.71 -22.30
CA VAL A 87 -1.34 1.39 -22.34
C VAL A 87 -2.37 1.20 -21.24
N PHE A 88 -2.06 1.58 -20.00
CA PHE A 88 -2.97 1.39 -18.87
C PHE A 88 -4.14 2.38 -18.87
N ARG A 89 -3.97 3.59 -19.42
CA ARG A 89 -5.07 4.55 -19.61
C ARG A 89 -6.00 4.17 -20.76
N GLU A 90 -5.47 3.50 -21.79
CA GLU A 90 -6.30 2.92 -22.85
C GLU A 90 -7.12 1.73 -22.33
N LEU A 91 -6.58 0.97 -21.37
CA LEU A 91 -7.32 -0.11 -20.73
C LEU A 91 -8.51 0.42 -19.91
N ASP A 92 -8.27 1.45 -19.10
CA ASP A 92 -9.32 2.10 -18.31
C ASP A 92 -9.00 3.58 -18.11
N SER A 93 -9.76 4.44 -18.78
CA SER A 93 -9.59 5.89 -18.71
C SER A 93 -10.01 6.51 -17.38
N ASP A 94 -10.80 5.79 -16.58
CA ASP A 94 -11.30 6.26 -15.29
C ASP A 94 -10.27 6.05 -14.17
N ILE A 95 -9.15 5.36 -14.46
CA ILE A 95 -8.01 5.21 -13.55
C ILE A 95 -6.90 6.21 -13.94
N PRO A 96 -6.79 7.37 -13.25
CA PRO A 96 -5.78 8.39 -13.53
C PRO A 96 -4.39 7.99 -13.02
N CYS A 97 -3.87 6.88 -13.52
CA CYS A 97 -2.54 6.39 -13.19
C CYS A 97 -1.43 7.28 -13.80
N THR A 98 -0.36 7.42 -13.04
CA THR A 98 0.85 8.18 -13.33
C THR A 98 2.05 7.49 -12.69
N PRO A 99 3.28 7.78 -13.13
CA PRO A 99 4.48 7.25 -12.49
C PRO A 99 4.63 7.62 -10.99
N LEU A 100 4.02 8.72 -10.55
CA LEU A 100 4.12 9.19 -9.16
C LEU A 100 3.12 8.53 -8.21
N ASN A 101 1.97 8.09 -8.73
CA ASN A 101 0.87 7.57 -7.91
C ASN A 101 0.60 6.08 -8.09
N THR A 102 1.52 5.35 -8.75
CA THR A 102 1.32 3.96 -9.15
C THR A 102 2.55 3.12 -8.87
N LEU A 103 2.33 1.93 -8.29
CA LEU A 103 3.31 0.86 -8.20
C LEU A 103 2.71 -0.45 -8.70
N PHE A 104 3.56 -1.43 -8.95
CA PHE A 104 3.20 -2.77 -9.40
C PHE A 104 3.70 -3.78 -8.37
N MET A 105 2.88 -4.75 -8.01
CA MET A 105 3.28 -5.84 -7.13
C MET A 105 4.04 -6.90 -7.93
N HIS A 106 5.34 -7.05 -7.67
CA HIS A 106 6.22 -8.01 -8.35
C HIS A 106 6.39 -9.31 -7.59
N LEU A 107 6.11 -9.30 -6.29
CA LEU A 107 6.14 -10.49 -5.46
C LEU A 107 5.22 -10.30 -4.27
N PHE A 108 4.50 -11.37 -3.93
CA PHE A 108 3.86 -11.52 -2.64
C PHE A 108 4.03 -12.96 -2.16
N VAL A 109 4.54 -13.12 -0.94
CA VAL A 109 4.64 -14.41 -0.24
C VAL A 109 4.16 -14.25 1.19
N ALA A 110 3.50 -15.27 1.72
CA ALA A 110 3.01 -15.27 3.08
C ALA A 110 2.88 -16.69 3.65
N VAL A 111 2.85 -16.78 4.97
CA VAL A 111 2.35 -17.95 5.69
C VAL A 111 0.85 -18.07 5.42
N ASP A 112 0.41 -19.20 4.84
CA ASP A 112 -0.97 -19.39 4.38
C ASP A 112 -2.03 -19.00 5.40
N GLU A 113 -1.83 -19.43 6.65
CA GLU A 113 -2.81 -19.29 7.74
C GLU A 113 -3.17 -17.83 8.01
N TYR A 114 -2.27 -16.90 7.69
CA TYR A 114 -2.44 -15.46 7.91
C TYR A 114 -2.43 -14.64 6.62
N SER A 115 -2.33 -15.29 5.46
CA SER A 115 -2.06 -14.66 4.16
C SER A 115 -2.94 -13.45 3.84
N VAL A 116 -4.26 -13.51 4.06
CA VAL A 116 -5.21 -12.39 3.86
C VAL A 116 -4.90 -11.21 4.78
N GLY A 117 -4.72 -11.49 6.07
CA GLY A 117 -4.39 -10.47 7.06
C GLY A 117 -3.04 -9.81 6.76
N CYS A 118 -2.04 -10.63 6.42
CA CYS A 118 -0.72 -10.16 6.03
C CYS A 118 -0.77 -9.24 4.79
N CYS A 119 -1.50 -9.65 3.75
CA CYS A 119 -1.63 -8.88 2.52
C CYS A 119 -2.25 -7.50 2.79
N LYS A 120 -3.35 -7.46 3.53
CA LYS A 120 -4.05 -6.21 3.90
C LYS A 120 -3.17 -5.29 4.74
N GLU A 121 -2.40 -5.84 5.68
CA GLU A 121 -1.52 -5.04 6.54
C GLU A 121 -0.31 -4.48 5.79
N ILE A 122 0.26 -5.27 4.87
CA ILE A 122 1.32 -4.79 3.98
C ILE A 122 0.79 -3.66 3.09
N LEU A 123 -0.36 -3.84 2.43
CA LEU A 123 -0.94 -2.81 1.56
C LEU A 123 -1.25 -1.52 2.34
N ARG A 124 -1.85 -1.64 3.52
CA ARG A 124 -2.07 -0.50 4.42
C ARG A 124 -0.75 0.22 4.76
N THR A 125 0.30 -0.53 5.06
CA THR A 125 1.62 0.04 5.37
C THR A 125 2.23 0.74 4.17
N VAL A 126 2.13 0.15 2.97
CA VAL A 126 2.63 0.73 1.72
C VAL A 126 1.94 2.05 1.42
N TYR A 127 0.60 2.10 1.47
CA TYR A 127 -0.15 3.33 1.27
C TYR A 127 0.11 4.37 2.36
N LYS A 128 0.32 3.95 3.60
CA LYS A 128 0.71 4.86 4.67
C LYS A 128 2.11 5.45 4.46
N ALA A 129 3.05 4.66 3.92
CA ALA A 129 4.44 5.07 3.71
C ALA A 129 4.62 6.00 2.51
N VAL A 130 3.79 5.86 1.47
CA VAL A 130 3.83 6.68 0.25
C VAL A 130 2.47 7.38 0.08
N PRO A 131 2.33 8.63 0.55
CA PRO A 131 1.07 9.38 0.48
C PRO A 131 0.53 9.56 -0.93
N GLU A 132 1.41 9.77 -1.91
CA GLU A 132 1.09 10.00 -3.33
C GLU A 132 0.62 8.71 -4.02
N LEU A 133 0.88 7.54 -3.46
CA LEU A 133 0.50 6.26 -4.04
C LEU A 133 -1.00 6.04 -3.93
N HIS A 134 -1.66 5.92 -5.07
CA HIS A 134 -3.11 5.74 -5.19
C HIS A 134 -3.48 4.36 -5.71
N PHE A 135 -2.63 3.79 -6.57
CA PHE A 135 -2.89 2.54 -7.25
C PHE A 135 -1.73 1.57 -7.08
N ILE A 136 -2.04 0.32 -6.77
CA ILE A 136 -1.12 -0.80 -6.92
C ILE A 136 -1.71 -1.73 -7.96
N PHE A 137 -0.99 -1.96 -9.05
CA PHE A 137 -1.39 -2.93 -10.07
C PHE A 137 -0.76 -4.30 -9.84
N LEU A 138 -1.44 -5.33 -10.31
CA LEU A 138 -0.94 -6.69 -10.38
C LEU A 138 -1.36 -7.29 -11.72
N ILE A 139 -0.38 -7.77 -12.47
CA ILE A 139 -0.60 -8.46 -13.74
C ILE A 139 -0.38 -9.95 -13.51
N VAL A 140 -1.27 -10.80 -14.02
CA VAL A 140 -1.15 -12.27 -13.92
C VAL A 140 -1.57 -12.92 -15.23
N PRO A 141 -1.05 -14.11 -15.58
CA PRO A 141 -1.54 -14.84 -16.75
C PRO A 141 -3.06 -15.04 -16.65
N SER A 142 -3.82 -14.75 -17.71
CA SER A 142 -5.30 -14.72 -17.69
C SER A 142 -5.94 -16.06 -17.33
N TYR A 143 -5.26 -17.17 -17.57
CA TYR A 143 -5.72 -18.52 -17.19
C TYR A 143 -5.52 -18.83 -15.70
N MET A 144 -4.84 -17.97 -14.94
CA MET A 144 -4.58 -18.13 -13.52
C MET A 144 -5.61 -17.37 -12.67
N SER A 145 -6.03 -17.97 -11.55
CA SER A 145 -6.73 -17.26 -10.50
C SER A 145 -5.73 -16.58 -9.55
N LEU A 146 -6.09 -15.40 -9.03
CA LEU A 146 -5.36 -14.69 -7.96
C LEU A 146 -5.24 -15.49 -6.65
N GLY A 147 -6.03 -16.56 -6.50
CA GLY A 147 -6.12 -17.33 -5.26
C GLY A 147 -6.90 -16.60 -4.17
N SER A 148 -7.13 -17.27 -3.04
CA SER A 148 -8.00 -16.78 -1.97
C SER A 148 -7.49 -15.53 -1.26
N THR A 149 -6.21 -15.19 -1.40
CA THR A 149 -5.59 -14.03 -0.75
C THR A 149 -5.72 -12.77 -1.58
N LEU A 150 -5.12 -12.76 -2.77
CA LEU A 150 -5.00 -11.55 -3.60
C LEU A 150 -6.36 -11.10 -4.15
N ILE A 151 -7.29 -12.04 -4.39
CA ILE A 151 -8.65 -11.72 -4.83
C ILE A 151 -9.45 -10.88 -3.80
N THR A 152 -8.98 -10.79 -2.55
CA THR A 152 -9.68 -10.01 -1.50
C THR A 152 -9.32 -8.52 -1.49
N VAL A 153 -8.33 -8.11 -2.30
CA VAL A 153 -7.77 -6.75 -2.30
C VAL A 153 -7.54 -6.19 -3.71
N PHE A 154 -7.68 -7.02 -4.73
CA PHE A 154 -7.48 -6.67 -6.14
C PHE A 154 -8.75 -6.91 -6.94
N ASP A 155 -9.19 -5.89 -7.66
CA ASP A 155 -10.29 -5.96 -8.62
C ASP A 155 -9.72 -6.06 -10.04
N GLN A 156 -10.37 -6.84 -10.91
CA GLN A 156 -9.92 -6.96 -12.31
C GLN A 156 -10.39 -5.75 -13.12
N VAL A 157 -9.45 -5.13 -13.84
CA VAL A 157 -9.72 -4.00 -14.74
C VAL A 157 -9.97 -4.50 -16.16
N GLY A 158 -9.17 -5.46 -16.62
CA GLY A 158 -9.32 -6.04 -17.95
C GLY A 158 -8.23 -7.04 -18.29
N ASN A 159 -8.02 -7.26 -19.58
CA ASN A 159 -6.98 -8.14 -20.11
C ASN A 159 -6.12 -7.41 -21.14
N MET A 160 -4.84 -7.75 -21.20
CA MET A 160 -3.89 -7.21 -22.18
C MET A 160 -3.01 -8.33 -22.77
N PRO A 161 -2.67 -8.25 -24.07
CA PRO A 161 -1.76 -9.21 -24.67
C PRO A 161 -0.33 -9.00 -24.15
N CYS A 162 0.42 -10.09 -24.05
CA CYS A 162 1.86 -10.01 -23.80
C CYS A 162 2.61 -9.47 -25.03
N LEU A 163 3.61 -8.61 -24.83
CA LEU A 163 4.47 -8.11 -25.91
C LEU A 163 5.42 -9.19 -26.46
N THR A 164 5.62 -10.29 -25.72
CA THR A 164 6.63 -11.32 -26.06
C THR A 164 6.06 -12.69 -26.41
N TYR A 165 4.82 -13.00 -26.01
CA TYR A 165 4.20 -14.32 -26.19
C TYR A 165 2.74 -14.18 -26.62
N GLU A 166 2.18 -15.20 -27.27
CA GLU A 166 0.74 -15.29 -27.57
C GLU A 166 -0.05 -15.74 -26.33
N GLU A 167 0.05 -14.97 -25.25
CA GLU A 167 -0.72 -15.19 -24.01
C GLU A 167 -1.31 -13.86 -23.53
N ASP A 168 -2.59 -13.90 -23.14
CA ASP A 168 -3.26 -12.77 -22.52
C ASP A 168 -3.01 -12.75 -21.01
N PHE A 169 -2.90 -11.55 -20.46
CA PHE A 169 -2.68 -11.29 -19.05
C PHE A 169 -3.83 -10.48 -18.48
N ALA A 170 -4.35 -10.92 -17.34
CA ALA A 170 -5.33 -10.17 -16.57
C ALA A 170 -4.63 -9.06 -15.78
N VAL A 171 -5.18 -7.86 -15.83
CA VAL A 171 -4.69 -6.69 -15.11
C VAL A 171 -5.65 -6.39 -13.98
N HIS A 172 -5.09 -6.32 -12.77
CA HIS A 172 -5.83 -6.07 -11.56
C HIS A 172 -5.31 -4.82 -10.87
N VAL A 173 -6.21 -4.11 -10.19
CA VAL A 173 -5.91 -2.89 -9.45
C VAL A 173 -6.34 -3.03 -7.99
N CYS A 174 -5.50 -2.51 -7.10
CA CYS A 174 -5.82 -2.27 -5.70
C CYS A 174 -5.85 -0.76 -5.51
N HIS A 175 -6.96 -0.23 -4.99
CA HIS A 175 -7.13 1.20 -4.76
C HIS A 175 -6.77 1.56 -3.32
N ARG A 176 -6.07 2.70 -3.14
CA ARG A 176 -5.72 3.25 -1.83
C ARG A 176 -6.93 3.33 -0.89
N HIS A 177 -8.04 3.93 -1.35
CA HIS A 177 -9.21 4.21 -0.52
C HIS A 177 -9.84 2.96 0.11
N SER A 178 -9.59 1.77 -0.45
CA SER A 178 -10.05 0.48 0.10
C SER A 178 -9.24 0.02 1.32
N HIS A 179 -8.06 0.61 1.56
CA HIS A 179 -7.10 0.17 2.57
C HIS A 179 -6.65 1.27 3.53
N TYR A 180 -6.57 2.51 3.04
CA TYR A 180 -6.12 3.67 3.81
C TYR A 180 -6.79 4.94 3.27
N PRO A 181 -7.38 5.79 4.14
CA PRO A 181 -8.02 7.01 3.70
C PRO A 181 -6.99 7.97 3.07
N GLN A 182 -7.42 8.71 2.06
CA GLN A 182 -6.68 9.86 1.57
C GLN A 182 -7.15 11.06 2.37
N LEU A 183 -6.22 11.71 3.08
CA LEU A 183 -6.54 12.91 3.81
C LEU A 183 -6.44 14.12 2.88
N HIS A 184 -7.42 15.02 2.97
CA HIS A 184 -7.46 16.28 2.25
C HIS A 184 -6.89 17.39 3.13
N VAL A 185 -5.85 18.05 2.62
CA VAL A 185 -5.27 19.22 3.31
C VAL A 185 -5.89 20.48 2.74
N ARG A 186 -6.46 21.30 3.62
CA ARG A 186 -7.01 22.62 3.28
C ARG A 186 -6.64 23.66 4.34
N LYS A 187 -6.85 24.93 4.00
CA LYS A 187 -6.72 26.02 4.99
C LYS A 187 -7.70 25.80 6.13
N ALA A 188 -7.21 25.96 7.35
CA ALA A 188 -8.00 25.88 8.57
C ALA A 188 -9.01 27.04 8.63
N ARG A 189 -10.19 26.75 9.14
CA ARG A 189 -11.25 27.71 9.42
C ARG A 189 -11.54 27.72 10.92
N VAL A 190 -12.09 28.83 11.41
CA VAL A 190 -12.37 28.97 12.85
C VAL A 190 -13.32 27.88 13.35
N GLU A 191 -14.23 27.37 12.49
CA GLU A 191 -15.13 26.27 12.83
C GLU A 191 -14.39 24.94 13.12
N ASP A 192 -13.18 24.73 12.57
CA ASP A 192 -12.39 23.52 12.82
C ASP A 192 -11.91 23.43 14.29
N HIS A 193 -12.03 24.52 15.07
CA HIS A 193 -11.75 24.53 16.51
C HIS A 193 -12.50 23.42 17.24
N ASP A 194 -13.81 23.31 17.03
CA ASP A 194 -14.66 22.40 17.79
C ASP A 194 -14.32 20.93 17.53
N ASP A 195 -13.93 20.60 16.30
CA ASP A 195 -13.54 19.24 15.91
C ASP A 195 -12.13 18.88 16.39
N LEU A 196 -11.21 19.85 16.42
CA LEU A 196 -9.81 19.64 16.80
C LEU A 196 -9.59 19.66 18.30
N MET A 197 -10.33 20.46 19.06
CA MET A 197 -10.14 20.60 20.51
C MET A 197 -10.19 19.27 21.28
N PRO A 198 -11.13 18.33 21.02
CA PRO A 198 -11.12 17.02 21.65
C PRO A 198 -9.83 16.22 21.39
N ILE A 199 -9.22 16.40 20.21
CA ILE A 199 -7.96 15.75 19.84
C ILE A 199 -6.82 16.34 20.66
N PHE A 200 -6.69 17.66 20.73
CA PHE A 200 -5.65 18.33 21.52
C PHE A 200 -5.75 17.97 23.00
N MET A 201 -6.95 18.07 23.58
CA MET A 201 -7.17 17.81 25.01
C MET A 201 -6.92 16.36 25.40
N ARG A 202 -6.94 15.43 24.45
CA ARG A 202 -6.58 14.03 24.70
C ARG A 202 -5.09 13.85 24.98
N TYR A 203 -4.24 14.70 24.42
CA TYR A 203 -2.78 14.60 24.54
C TYR A 203 -2.21 15.56 25.58
N ASP A 204 -2.69 16.81 25.65
CA ASP A 204 -2.18 17.82 26.58
C ASP A 204 -3.22 18.93 26.84
N THR A 205 -3.38 19.33 28.10
CA THR A 205 -4.27 20.44 28.53
C THR A 205 -3.53 21.75 28.76
N ILE A 206 -2.19 21.75 28.78
CA ILE A 206 -1.36 22.91 29.12
C ILE A 206 -1.68 24.12 28.24
N LEU A 207 -1.90 23.90 26.93
CA LEU A 207 -2.22 24.99 26.00
C LEU A 207 -3.54 25.68 26.35
N LYS A 208 -4.57 24.90 26.71
CA LYS A 208 -5.87 25.43 27.14
C LYS A 208 -5.75 26.17 28.47
N GLU A 209 -4.96 25.65 29.41
CA GLU A 209 -4.73 26.30 30.70
C GLU A 209 -3.94 27.59 30.58
N THR A 210 -3.00 27.65 29.64
CA THR A 210 -2.11 28.81 29.43
C THR A 210 -2.78 29.91 28.61
N TYR A 211 -3.49 29.55 27.54
CA TYR A 211 -4.01 30.49 26.54
C TYR A 211 -5.54 30.57 26.50
N GLY A 212 -6.24 29.83 27.36
CA GLY A 212 -7.70 29.84 27.47
C GLY A 212 -8.41 28.86 26.53
N GLU A 213 -9.74 28.81 26.62
CA GLU A 213 -10.54 27.82 25.88
C GLU A 213 -10.54 28.03 24.37
N TYR A 214 -10.35 29.26 23.90
CA TYR A 214 -10.45 29.65 22.49
C TYR A 214 -9.10 29.79 21.77
N PHE A 215 -7.99 29.40 22.40
CA PHE A 215 -6.64 29.64 21.86
C PHE A 215 -6.47 29.15 20.42
N LEU A 216 -7.06 28.00 20.07
CA LEU A 216 -6.96 27.42 18.74
C LEU A 216 -7.77 28.21 17.71
N ALA A 217 -8.92 28.76 18.10
CA ALA A 217 -9.73 29.61 17.23
C ALA A 217 -9.00 30.93 16.95
N GLU A 218 -8.43 31.55 17.98
CA GLU A 218 -7.64 32.78 17.85
C GLU A 218 -6.39 32.57 16.98
N LEU A 219 -5.70 31.43 17.12
CA LEU A 219 -4.56 31.07 16.28
C LEU A 219 -4.94 30.89 14.80
N ILE A 220 -6.08 30.24 14.54
CA ILE A 220 -6.60 30.06 13.18
C ILE A 220 -7.09 31.40 12.61
N GLU A 221 -7.68 32.28 13.41
CA GLU A 221 -8.13 33.60 12.96
C GLU A 221 -6.96 34.54 12.66
N ALA A 222 -5.87 34.47 13.43
CA ALA A 222 -4.67 35.31 13.28
C ALA A 222 -3.76 34.92 12.10
N GLN A 223 -4.22 34.09 11.17
CA GLN A 223 -3.47 33.73 9.96
C GLN A 223 -3.23 34.95 9.06
N ASP A 224 -2.02 35.09 8.53
CA ASP A 224 -1.60 36.19 7.65
C ASP A 224 -0.76 35.67 6.46
N GLU A 225 0.04 36.52 5.81
CA GLU A 225 0.87 36.13 4.68
C GLU A 225 2.01 35.17 5.08
N GLU A 226 2.49 35.26 6.33
CA GLU A 226 3.64 34.50 6.85
C GLU A 226 3.20 33.34 7.77
N ASN A 227 1.98 33.37 8.31
CA ASN A 227 1.43 32.38 9.23
C ASN A 227 0.15 31.75 8.67
N HIS A 228 0.24 30.48 8.25
CA HIS A 228 -0.90 29.71 7.76
C HIS A 228 -1.16 28.50 8.66
N ALA A 229 -2.42 28.26 8.96
CA ALA A 229 -2.91 27.06 9.60
C ALA A 229 -3.62 26.19 8.56
N VAL A 230 -3.30 24.91 8.55
CA VAL A 230 -3.92 23.92 7.67
C VAL A 230 -4.49 22.79 8.51
N VAL A 231 -5.62 22.27 8.05
CA VAL A 231 -6.26 21.07 8.61
C VAL A 231 -6.20 19.95 7.60
N CYS A 232 -6.24 18.73 8.13
CA CYS A 232 -6.13 17.50 7.39
C CYS A 232 -7.34 16.63 7.76
N GLU A 233 -8.27 16.45 6.82
CA GLU A 233 -9.55 15.74 7.02
C GLU A 233 -9.67 14.49 6.14
#